data_AF-A0A7K4VV43-F1
#
_entry.id   AF-A0A7K4VV43-F1
#
_cell.length_a   1.000
_cell.length_b   1.000
_cell.length_c   1.000
_cell.angle_alpha   90.00
_cell.angle_beta   90.00
_cell.angle_gamma   90.00
#
_symmetry.space_group_name_H-M   'P 1'
#
loop_
_entity.id
_entity.type
_entity.pdbx_description
1 polymer ?
#
loop_
_entity_poly.entity_id
_entity_poly.type
_entity_poly.pdbx_seq_one_letter_code
_entity_poly.pdbx_strand_id
1 'polypeptide(L)' 'VPRFVTGVLSLYYPGDAAVQQDPELQAWVGEIFTRGFLGRRSSGGHGGHR' A
#
# COMPACT_ATOMS: atom_id res chain seq x y z
N VAL A 1 -3.46 18.80 1.53
CA VAL A 1 -2.67 17.61 1.94
C VAL A 1 -1.88 16.91 0.81
N PRO A 2 -2.30 16.86 -0.47
CA PRO A 2 -1.62 15.97 -1.45
C PRO A 2 -0.19 16.38 -1.78
N ARG A 3 0.13 17.68 -1.82
CA ARG A 3 1.43 18.17 -2.31
C ARG A 3 2.63 17.76 -1.44
N PHE A 4 2.46 17.64 -0.13
CA PHE A 4 3.53 17.17 0.76
C PHE A 4 3.83 15.69 0.52
N VAL A 5 2.77 14.85 0.51
CA VAL A 5 2.91 13.41 0.32
C VAL A 5 3.49 13.10 -1.07
N THR A 6 3.01 13.77 -2.12
CA THR A 6 3.58 13.60 -3.47
C THR A 6 5.06 13.98 -3.51
N GLY A 7 5.46 15.08 -2.85
CA GLY A 7 6.86 15.49 -2.79
C GLY A 7 7.76 14.43 -2.14
N VAL A 8 7.30 13.83 -1.04
CA VAL A 8 8.04 12.73 -0.37
C VAL A 8 8.09 11.50 -1.27
N LEU A 9 6.96 11.07 -1.84
CA LEU A 9 6.93 9.90 -2.71
C LEU A 9 7.85 10.05 -3.92
N SER A 10 7.88 11.23 -4.55
CA SER A 10 8.78 11.48 -5.70
C SER A 10 10.27 11.43 -5.35
N LEU A 11 10.66 11.56 -4.09
CA LEU A 11 12.06 11.43 -3.66
C LEU A 11 12.49 9.97 -3.47
N TYR A 12 11.59 9.10 -3.04
CA TYR A 12 11.92 7.71 -2.67
C TYR A 12 11.41 6.67 -3.67
N TYR A 13 10.33 6.97 -4.38
CA TYR A 13 9.69 6.09 -5.34
C TYR A 13 9.62 6.78 -6.71
N PRO A 14 10.57 6.51 -7.62
CA PRO A 14 10.64 7.16 -8.93
C PRO A 14 9.46 6.84 -9.86
N GLY A 15 8.64 5.86 -9.50
CA GLY A 15 7.40 5.53 -10.18
C GLY A 15 6.70 4.34 -9.54
N ASP A 16 5.54 3.98 -10.09
CA ASP A 16 4.66 2.96 -9.53
C ASP A 16 5.34 1.59 -9.39
N ALA A 17 6.25 1.24 -10.30
CA ALA A 17 7.02 0.00 -10.22
C ALA A 17 7.84 -0.10 -8.92
N ALA A 18 8.44 1.00 -8.48
CA ALA A 18 9.22 1.02 -7.23
C ALA A 18 8.32 0.82 -6.00
N VAL A 19 7.09 1.34 -6.04
CA VAL A 19 6.09 1.15 -4.98
C VAL A 19 5.59 -0.30 -4.96
N GLN A 20 5.31 -0.86 -6.13
CA GLN A 20 4.80 -2.23 -6.28
C GLN A 20 5.84 -3.29 -5.86
N GLN A 21 7.12 -3.01 -6.09
CA GLN A 21 8.21 -3.94 -5.82
C GLN A 21 8.76 -3.86 -4.40
N ASP A 22 8.28 -2.92 -3.58
CA ASP A 22 8.70 -2.79 -2.18
C ASP A 22 7.96 -3.82 -1.30
N PRO A 23 8.64 -4.91 -0.88
CA PRO A 23 7.97 -5.98 -0.15
C PRO A 23 7.55 -5.57 1.25
N GLU A 24 8.25 -4.62 1.89
CA GLU A 24 7.91 -4.15 3.23
C GLU A 24 6.67 -3.28 3.19
N LEU A 25 6.57 -2.39 2.20
CA LEU A 25 5.39 -1.56 1.99
C LEU A 25 4.16 -2.42 1.68
N GLN A 26 4.29 -3.42 0.82
CA GLN A 26 3.18 -4.34 0.53
C GLN A 26 2.77 -5.15 1.76
N ALA A 27 3.72 -5.63 2.55
CA ALA A 27 3.43 -6.34 3.80
C ALA A 27 2.68 -5.45 4.79
N TRP A 28 3.10 -4.20 4.97
CA TRP A 28 2.44 -3.24 5.85
C TRP A 28 1.01 -2.93 5.42
N VAL A 29 0.76 -2.70 4.13
CA VAL A 29 -0.61 -2.53 3.59
C VAL A 29 -1.45 -3.79 3.84
N GLY A 30 -0.86 -4.97 3.64
CA GLY A 30 -1.49 -6.25 3.92
C GLY A 30 -1.87 -6.43 5.40
N GLU A 31 -1.01 -6.01 6.33
CA GLU A 31 -1.30 -6.05 7.77
C GLU A 31 -2.44 -5.11 8.15
N ILE A 32 -2.49 -3.90 7.59
CA ILE A 32 -3.61 -2.97 7.79
C ILE A 32 -4.90 -3.62 7.33
N PHE A 33 -4.91 -4.23 6.14
CA PHE A 33 -6.11 -4.85 5.61
C PHE A 33 -6.56 -6.07 6.43
N THR A 34 -5.64 -6.95 6.77
CA THR A 34 -5.96 -8.20 7.48
C THR A 34 -6.29 -7.98 8.95
N ARG A 35 -5.55 -7.11 9.65
CA ARG A 35 -5.70 -6.88 11.09
C ARG A 35 -6.58 -5.67 11.40
N GLY A 36 -6.44 -4.58 10.64
CA GLY A 36 -7.22 -3.36 10.81
C GLY A 36 -8.65 -3.44 10.26
N PHE A 37 -8.83 -4.13 9.12
CA PHE A 37 -10.14 -4.32 8.48
C PHE A 37 -10.70 -5.75 8.58
N LEU A 38 -10.06 -6.61 9.38
CA LEU A 38 -10.42 -8.04 9.55
C LEU A 38 -10.47 -8.80 8.21
N GLY A 39 -9.70 -8.36 7.21
CA GLY A 39 -9.70 -8.96 5.88
C GLY A 39 -11.05 -8.86 5.14
N ARG A 40 -11.96 -7.96 5.55
CA ARG A 40 -13.28 -7.83 4.94
C ARG A 40 -13.14 -7.28 3.52
N ARG A 41 -13.31 -8.13 2.51
CA ARG A 41 -13.28 -7.76 1.08
C ARG A 41 -14.21 -6.60 0.71
N SER A 42 -15.32 -6.42 1.43
CA SER A 42 -16.24 -5.30 1.26
C SER A 42 -15.68 -3.93 1.69
N SER A 43 -14.49 -3.89 2.32
CA SER A 43 -13.80 -2.66 2.70
C SER A 43 -12.80 -2.16 1.65
N GLY A 44 -12.72 -2.83 0.49
CA GLY A 44 -11.95 -2.35 -0.67
C GLY A 44 -10.55 -2.94 -0.86
N GLY A 45 -10.11 -3.88 -0.01
CA GLY A 45 -8.84 -4.58 -0.24
C GLY A 45 -8.97 -5.65 -1.30
N HIS A 46 -8.04 -5.64 -2.25
CA HIS A 46 -7.87 -6.72 -3.23
C HIS A 46 -7.68 -8.03 -2.46
N GLY A 47 -8.54 -9.01 -2.74
CA GLY A 47 -8.48 -10.33 -2.12
C GLY A 47 -7.20 -11.06 -2.53
N GLY A 48 -6.14 -10.90 -1.74
CA GLY A 48 -4.92 -11.68 -1.88
C GLY A 48 -5.08 -13.03 -1.20
N HIS A 49 -5.32 -14.08 -2.00
CA HIS A 49 -4.80 -15.43 -1.75
C HIS A 49 -4.71 -16.17 -3.10
N ARG A 50 -3.59 -15.96 -3.79
CA ARG A 50 -2.81 -16.95 -4.53
C ARG A 50 -1.48 -16.34 -4.91
#